data_AF-A0A8J5ZJD3-F1
#
_entry.id   AF-A0A8J5ZJD3-F1
#
_cell.length_a   1.000
_cell.length_b   1.000
_cell.length_c   1.000
_cell.angle_alpha   90.00
_cell.angle_beta   90.00
_cell.angle_gamma   90.00
#
_symmetry.space_group_name_H-M   'P 1'
#
loop_
_entity.id
_entity.type
_entity.pdbx_description
1 polymer ?
#
loop_
_entity_poly.entity_id
_entity_poly.type
_entity_poly.pdbx_seq_one_letter_code
_entity_poly.pdbx_strand_id
1 'polypeptide(L)'
;MGRGRVQLKRIENKINRQVTFSKRRAGLLKKAHEISVLCDAEVALIVFSHKGKLFEYSTDSCMEKILERYERYSYAERQLVATESQPQGNWSMEYNRLKAKVDLLQKNHRHYMGEDLDSLSLKELQNLEQQLDTAIKHIRSKKNHLISESISELQRKEKAIQEQNAMLAKQIKEREKTGAQAQQSQWGQQQQQLGLNTPTSFLLPQPPHPCLNIGGTYQEEATDQVRRNELDLSLEPIYTCHLGYFAA
;
A
#
# COMPACT_ATOMS: atom_id res chain seq x y z
N MET A 1 -51.33 -49.83 17.05
CA MET A 1 -51.51 -49.18 15.73
C MET A 1 -50.27 -49.45 14.88
N GLY A 2 -50.41 -50.19 13.77
CA GLY A 2 -49.29 -50.62 12.93
C GLY A 2 -48.64 -49.46 12.16
N ARG A 3 -47.36 -49.61 11.83
CA ARG A 3 -46.57 -48.62 11.10
C ARG A 3 -46.85 -48.77 9.59
N GLY A 4 -47.56 -47.81 8.99
CA GLY A 4 -47.87 -47.83 7.54
C GLY A 4 -46.65 -47.59 6.65
N ARG A 5 -46.71 -48.07 5.40
CA ARG A 5 -45.66 -47.84 4.38
C ARG A 5 -45.65 -46.37 3.97
N VAL A 6 -44.46 -45.77 3.86
CA VAL A 6 -44.27 -44.36 3.49
C VAL A 6 -43.48 -44.29 2.18
N GLN A 7 -43.84 -43.38 1.28
CA GLN A 7 -43.11 -43.13 0.03
C GLN A 7 -41.73 -42.49 0.33
N LEU A 8 -40.68 -42.89 -0.41
CA LEU A 8 -39.35 -42.27 -0.32
C LEU A 8 -39.30 -40.95 -1.10
N LYS A 9 -39.89 -39.91 -0.50
CA LYS A 9 -39.83 -38.52 -0.97
C LYS A 9 -39.76 -37.56 0.21
N ARG A 10 -39.44 -36.30 -0.05
CA ARG A 10 -39.44 -35.24 0.98
C ARG A 10 -40.83 -35.16 1.63
N ILE A 11 -40.87 -35.13 2.97
CA ILE A 11 -42.12 -34.93 3.72
C ILE A 11 -42.42 -33.43 3.74
N GLU A 12 -43.52 -33.02 3.11
CA GLU A 12 -43.89 -31.59 3.00
C GLU A 12 -44.30 -30.99 4.34
N ASN A 13 -45.15 -31.71 5.09
CA ASN A 13 -45.61 -31.27 6.40
C ASN A 13 -44.43 -31.14 7.39
N LYS A 14 -44.21 -29.92 7.89
CA LYS A 14 -43.08 -29.56 8.77
C LYS A 14 -43.07 -30.35 10.08
N ILE A 15 -44.23 -30.54 10.71
CA ILE A 15 -44.36 -31.24 11.99
C ILE A 15 -44.02 -32.73 11.79
N ASN A 16 -44.63 -33.36 10.80
CA ASN A 16 -44.35 -34.77 10.48
C ASN A 16 -42.90 -34.99 10.07
N ARG A 17 -42.30 -34.05 9.32
CA ARG A 17 -40.88 -34.09 8.96
C ARG A 17 -39.98 -34.01 10.19
N GLN A 18 -40.26 -33.12 11.14
CA GLN A 18 -39.47 -32.99 12.38
C GLN A 18 -39.54 -34.24 13.26
N VAL A 19 -40.75 -34.77 13.45
CA VAL A 19 -40.94 -36.02 14.23
C VAL A 19 -40.26 -37.19 13.52
N THR A 20 -40.40 -37.29 12.20
CA THR A 20 -39.76 -38.35 11.41
C THR A 20 -38.24 -38.25 11.43
N PHE A 21 -37.69 -37.04 11.29
CA PHE A 21 -36.24 -36.79 11.40
C PHE A 21 -35.72 -37.28 12.75
N SER A 22 -36.39 -36.89 13.84
CA SER A 22 -35.98 -37.28 15.20
C SER A 22 -35.98 -38.80 15.37
N LYS A 23 -37.03 -39.49 14.90
CA LYS A 23 -37.15 -40.96 14.97
C LYS A 23 -36.15 -41.68 14.05
N ARG A 24 -36.01 -41.24 12.80
CA ARG A 24 -35.10 -41.88 11.82
C ARG A 24 -33.63 -41.65 12.16
N ARG A 25 -33.25 -40.44 12.61
CA ARG A 25 -31.90 -40.14 13.08
C ARG A 25 -31.52 -41.04 14.25
N ALA A 26 -32.40 -41.18 15.24
CA ALA A 26 -32.17 -42.08 16.37
C ALA A 26 -32.05 -43.55 15.93
N GLY A 27 -32.89 -44.00 14.99
CA GLY A 27 -32.79 -45.34 14.42
C GLY A 27 -31.51 -45.58 13.63
N LEU A 28 -31.05 -44.58 12.86
CA LEU A 28 -29.81 -44.65 12.09
C LEU A 28 -28.59 -44.72 13.02
N LEU A 29 -28.58 -43.93 14.09
CA LEU A 29 -27.53 -43.98 15.11
C LEU A 29 -27.45 -45.37 15.76
N LYS A 30 -28.61 -45.96 16.12
CA LYS A 30 -28.64 -47.33 16.65
C LYS A 30 -28.04 -48.34 15.68
N LYS A 31 -28.34 -48.22 14.38
CA LYS A 31 -27.79 -49.11 13.35
C LYS A 31 -26.28 -48.91 13.14
N ALA A 32 -25.80 -47.67 13.15
CA ALA A 32 -24.37 -47.36 13.10
C ALA A 32 -23.63 -47.96 14.30
N HIS A 33 -24.21 -47.84 15.50
CA HIS A 33 -23.66 -48.45 16.71
C HIS A 33 -23.66 -49.97 16.67
N GLU A 34 -24.75 -50.61 16.22
CA GLU A 34 -24.81 -52.06 16.03
C GLU A 34 -23.70 -52.54 15.08
N ILE A 35 -23.49 -51.87 13.95
CA ILE A 35 -22.42 -52.22 13.00
C ILE A 35 -21.04 -52.09 13.64
N SER A 36 -20.81 -50.99 14.36
CA SER A 36 -19.53 -50.77 15.04
C SER A 36 -19.22 -51.90 16.03
N VAL A 37 -20.17 -52.27 16.88
CA VAL A 37 -19.96 -53.29 17.92
C VAL A 37 -19.89 -54.70 17.33
N LEU A 38 -20.75 -55.04 16.36
CA LEU A 38 -20.82 -56.39 15.81
C LEU A 38 -19.64 -56.73 14.90
N CYS A 39 -19.09 -55.73 14.20
CA CYS A 39 -18.05 -55.94 13.19
C CYS A 39 -16.71 -55.31 13.56
N ASP A 40 -16.56 -54.75 14.77
CA ASP A 40 -15.38 -53.97 15.20
C ASP A 40 -14.99 -52.89 14.18
N ALA A 41 -16.01 -52.18 13.67
CA ALA A 41 -15.84 -51.17 12.64
C ALA A 41 -15.85 -49.76 13.25
N GLU A 42 -14.93 -48.92 12.80
CA GLU A 42 -14.98 -47.47 13.07
C GLU A 42 -16.06 -46.83 12.18
N VAL A 43 -17.04 -46.18 12.81
CA VAL A 43 -18.18 -45.59 12.10
C VAL A 43 -18.37 -44.14 12.55
N ALA A 44 -18.42 -43.22 11.59
CA ALA A 44 -18.80 -41.82 11.82
C ALA A 44 -20.09 -41.51 11.08
N LEU A 45 -20.99 -40.75 11.72
CA LEU A 45 -22.24 -40.26 11.14
C LEU A 45 -22.38 -38.77 11.43
N ILE A 46 -22.55 -37.99 10.37
CA ILE A 46 -22.76 -36.53 10.43
C ILE A 46 -24.11 -36.22 9.78
N VAL A 47 -25.01 -35.56 10.50
CA VAL A 47 -26.35 -35.20 10.03
C VAL A 47 -26.65 -33.74 10.33
N PHE A 48 -26.81 -32.95 9.27
CA PHE A 48 -27.32 -31.58 9.37
C PHE A 48 -28.85 -31.57 9.24
N SER A 49 -29.52 -30.96 10.22
CA SER A 49 -30.95 -30.67 10.08
C SER A 49 -31.20 -29.58 9.05
N HIS A 50 -32.44 -29.45 8.59
CA HIS A 50 -32.82 -28.36 7.68
C HIS A 50 -32.66 -26.95 8.29
N LYS A 51 -32.41 -26.84 9.60
CA LYS A 51 -32.12 -25.58 10.31
C LYS A 51 -30.62 -25.34 10.49
N GLY A 52 -29.76 -26.19 9.93
CA GLY A 52 -28.31 -26.13 10.09
C GLY A 52 -27.77 -26.76 11.38
N LYS A 53 -28.63 -27.21 12.30
CA LYS A 53 -28.16 -27.88 13.53
C LYS A 53 -27.45 -29.19 13.18
N LEU A 54 -26.21 -29.32 13.68
CA LEU A 54 -25.37 -30.50 13.57
C LEU A 54 -25.79 -31.56 14.59
N PHE A 55 -25.85 -32.81 14.13
CA PHE A 55 -25.98 -34.00 14.96
C PHE A 55 -24.96 -35.01 14.49
N GLU A 56 -24.13 -35.47 15.41
CA GLU A 56 -23.02 -36.35 15.08
C GLU A 56 -22.96 -37.57 16.00
N TYR A 57 -22.30 -38.61 15.51
CA TYR A 57 -22.00 -39.84 16.22
C TYR A 57 -20.66 -40.37 15.70
N SER A 58 -19.75 -40.73 16.59
CA SER A 58 -18.56 -41.50 16.30
C SER A 58 -18.49 -42.70 17.23
N THR A 59 -17.75 -43.72 16.80
CA THR A 59 -17.26 -44.80 17.66
C THR A 59 -16.23 -44.25 18.66
N ASP A 60 -15.76 -45.06 19.62
CA ASP A 60 -14.93 -44.60 20.76
C ASP A 60 -13.64 -43.83 20.39
N SER A 61 -13.23 -43.91 19.13
CA SER A 61 -12.30 -42.99 18.49
C SER A 61 -12.96 -41.61 18.24
N CYS A 62 -12.46 -40.55 18.88
CA CYS A 62 -12.84 -39.15 18.61
C CYS A 62 -13.14 -38.90 17.13
N MET A 63 -14.25 -38.22 16.81
CA MET A 63 -14.69 -37.88 15.44
C MET A 63 -13.54 -37.38 14.55
N GLU A 64 -12.67 -36.55 15.12
CA GLU A 64 -11.48 -36.00 14.45
C GLU A 64 -10.57 -37.10 13.88
N LYS A 65 -10.35 -38.20 14.61
CA LYS A 65 -9.49 -39.30 14.17
C LYS A 65 -10.07 -40.06 12.99
N ILE A 66 -11.39 -40.29 12.99
CA ILE A 66 -12.07 -40.97 11.87
C ILE A 66 -12.04 -40.07 10.64
N LEU A 67 -12.29 -38.77 10.80
CA LEU A 67 -12.23 -37.80 9.71
C LEU A 67 -10.81 -37.66 9.15
N GLU A 68 -9.80 -37.61 10.00
CA GLU A 68 -8.39 -37.59 9.59
C GLU A 68 -8.03 -38.86 8.81
N ARG A 69 -8.46 -40.04 9.30
CA ARG A 69 -8.26 -41.32 8.59
C ARG A 69 -8.96 -41.30 7.23
N TYR A 70 -10.21 -40.83 7.17
CA TYR A 70 -10.96 -40.70 5.92
C TYR A 70 -10.26 -39.76 4.93
N GLU A 71 -9.76 -38.61 5.39
CA GLU A 71 -9.05 -37.66 4.52
C GLU A 71 -7.78 -38.30 3.93
N ARG A 72 -6.99 -39.00 4.77
CA ARG A 72 -5.81 -39.74 4.34
C ARG A 72 -6.15 -40.84 3.31
N TYR A 73 -7.20 -41.62 3.55
CA TYR A 73 -7.63 -42.68 2.61
C TYR A 73 -8.23 -42.11 1.33
N SER A 74 -9.12 -41.12 1.40
CA SER A 74 -9.69 -40.44 0.24
C SER A 74 -8.61 -39.80 -0.62
N TYR A 75 -7.52 -39.33 0.00
CA TYR A 75 -6.35 -38.81 -0.68
C TYR A 75 -5.52 -39.92 -1.35
N ALA A 76 -5.32 -41.08 -0.69
CA ALA A 76 -4.63 -42.23 -1.26
C ALA A 76 -5.42 -42.92 -2.39
N GLU A 77 -6.74 -43.05 -2.25
CA GLU A 77 -7.63 -43.56 -3.30
C GLU A 77 -7.65 -42.64 -4.52
N ARG A 78 -7.69 -41.32 -4.30
CA ARG A 78 -7.52 -40.34 -5.38
C ARG A 78 -6.15 -40.42 -6.06
N GLN A 79 -5.07 -40.79 -5.35
CA GLN A 79 -3.76 -41.02 -5.97
C GLN A 79 -3.74 -42.24 -6.91
N LEU A 80 -4.49 -43.31 -6.60
CA LEU A 80 -4.59 -44.48 -7.48
C LEU A 80 -5.40 -44.19 -8.75
N VAL A 81 -6.45 -43.36 -8.63
CA VAL A 81 -7.25 -42.91 -9.77
C VAL A 81 -6.54 -41.82 -10.60
N ALA A 82 -5.60 -41.08 -10.00
CA ALA A 82 -4.89 -39.95 -10.62
C ALA A 82 -3.63 -40.33 -11.43
N THR A 83 -3.56 -41.55 -11.98
CA THR A 83 -2.45 -41.90 -12.90
C THR A 83 -2.53 -41.12 -14.23
N GLU A 84 -3.60 -40.36 -14.49
CA GLU A 84 -3.77 -39.66 -15.78
C GLU A 84 -3.79 -38.11 -15.76
N SER A 85 -3.67 -37.40 -14.61
CA SER A 85 -3.46 -35.93 -14.66
C SER A 85 -2.99 -35.28 -13.34
N GLN A 86 -1.93 -34.47 -13.44
CA GLN A 86 -1.30 -33.53 -12.47
C GLN A 86 -2.27 -32.63 -11.64
N PRO A 87 -1.82 -31.82 -10.64
CA PRO A 87 -0.85 -31.95 -9.54
C PRO A 87 -1.50 -31.55 -8.19
N GLN A 88 -2.71 -32.02 -7.89
CA GLN A 88 -3.51 -31.46 -6.78
C GLN A 88 -2.99 -31.88 -5.38
N GLY A 89 -2.16 -32.92 -5.31
CA GLY A 89 -1.60 -33.45 -4.07
C GLY A 89 -0.60 -32.54 -3.35
N ASN A 90 -0.06 -31.54 -4.05
CA ASN A 90 0.92 -30.64 -3.46
C ASN A 90 0.26 -29.59 -2.55
N TRP A 91 -0.99 -29.19 -2.80
CA TRP A 91 -1.55 -27.98 -2.18
C TRP A 91 -1.74 -28.05 -0.67
N SER A 92 -2.07 -29.20 -0.08
CA SER A 92 -2.23 -29.30 1.39
C SER A 92 -0.87 -29.22 2.11
N MET A 93 0.13 -29.94 1.63
CA MET A 93 1.50 -29.83 2.16
C MET A 93 2.10 -28.45 1.90
N GLU A 94 1.88 -27.89 0.72
CA GLU A 94 2.31 -26.53 0.38
C GLU A 94 1.62 -25.46 1.23
N TYR A 95 0.32 -25.63 1.49
CA TYR A 95 -0.44 -24.74 2.36
C TYR A 95 0.11 -24.81 3.79
N ASN A 96 0.29 -26.01 4.35
CA ASN A 96 0.83 -26.17 5.70
C ASN A 96 2.27 -25.63 5.79
N ARG A 97 3.09 -25.87 4.78
CA ARG A 97 4.46 -25.33 4.67
C ARG A 97 4.46 -23.81 4.62
N LEU A 98 3.59 -23.22 3.80
CA LEU A 98 3.47 -21.77 3.67
C LEU A 98 2.92 -21.14 4.95
N LYS A 99 1.91 -21.77 5.56
CA LYS A 99 1.31 -21.33 6.82
C LYS A 99 2.36 -21.29 7.93
N ALA A 100 3.17 -22.34 8.08
CA ALA A 100 4.27 -22.37 9.04
C ALA A 100 5.30 -21.26 8.78
N LYS A 101 5.62 -20.96 7.51
CA LYS A 101 6.50 -19.82 7.17
C LYS A 101 5.90 -18.47 7.54
N VAL A 102 4.61 -18.28 7.27
CA VAL A 102 3.89 -17.03 7.63
C VAL A 102 3.88 -16.85 9.14
N ASP A 103 3.55 -17.90 9.89
CA ASP A 103 3.48 -17.85 11.35
C ASP A 103 4.89 -17.57 11.95
N LEU A 104 5.95 -18.16 11.39
CA LEU A 104 7.33 -17.87 11.78
C LEU A 104 7.73 -16.41 11.48
N LEU A 105 7.41 -15.90 10.28
CA LEU A 105 7.70 -14.51 9.91
C LEU A 105 6.96 -13.53 10.80
N GLN A 106 5.69 -13.80 11.09
CA GLN A 106 4.88 -12.96 11.96
C GLN A 106 5.41 -12.98 13.40
N LYS A 107 5.84 -14.14 13.90
CA LYS A 107 6.50 -14.25 15.21
C LYS A 107 7.81 -13.45 15.24
N ASN A 108 8.66 -13.60 14.22
CA ASN A 108 9.90 -12.83 14.13
C ASN A 108 9.65 -11.32 14.04
N HIS A 109 8.63 -10.89 13.30
CA HIS A 109 8.23 -9.49 13.25
C HIS A 109 7.89 -8.94 14.63
N ARG A 110 7.09 -9.67 15.42
CA ARG A 110 6.79 -9.30 16.81
C ARG A 110 8.07 -9.19 17.65
N HIS A 111 9.00 -10.15 17.54
CA HIS A 111 10.29 -10.05 18.22
C HIS A 111 11.08 -8.79 17.82
N TYR A 112 11.14 -8.45 16.52
CA TYR A 112 11.81 -7.22 16.06
C TYR A 112 11.13 -5.94 16.58
N MET A 113 9.83 -6.00 16.86
CA MET A 113 9.07 -4.90 17.48
C MET A 113 9.18 -4.88 19.00
N GLY A 114 9.89 -5.85 19.61
CA GLY A 114 10.07 -5.94 21.07
C GLY A 114 8.93 -6.66 21.81
N GLU A 115 8.09 -7.38 21.09
CA GLU A 115 6.95 -8.15 21.63
C GLU A 115 7.29 -9.65 21.76
N ASP A 116 6.57 -10.40 22.60
CA ASP A 116 6.68 -11.86 22.79
C ASP A 116 8.09 -12.40 23.13
N LEU A 117 8.93 -11.59 23.77
CA LEU A 117 10.34 -11.92 24.04
C LEU A 117 10.54 -12.97 25.15
N ASP A 118 9.54 -13.22 25.99
CA ASP A 118 9.62 -14.16 27.13
C ASP A 118 9.95 -15.60 26.70
N SER A 119 9.65 -15.96 25.45
CA SER A 119 9.91 -17.29 24.91
C SER A 119 11.34 -17.50 24.39
N LEU A 120 12.16 -16.44 24.35
CA LEU A 120 13.51 -16.46 23.83
C LEU A 120 14.53 -16.74 24.93
N SER A 121 15.54 -17.56 24.61
CA SER A 121 16.72 -17.71 25.46
C SER A 121 17.61 -16.47 25.43
N LEU A 122 18.45 -16.31 26.46
CA LEU A 122 19.40 -15.19 26.54
C LEU A 122 20.29 -15.06 25.29
N LYS A 123 20.73 -16.18 24.72
CA LYS A 123 21.55 -16.19 23.50
C LYS A 123 20.77 -15.70 22.28
N GLU A 124 19.51 -16.09 22.17
CA GLU A 124 18.64 -15.66 21.07
C GLU A 124 18.34 -14.17 21.17
N LEU A 125 18.13 -13.66 22.39
CA LEU A 125 17.91 -12.25 22.64
C LEU A 125 19.14 -11.39 22.29
N GLN A 126 20.35 -11.85 22.68
CA GLN A 126 21.61 -11.19 22.31
C GLN A 126 21.81 -11.16 20.78
N ASN A 127 21.49 -12.26 20.10
CA ASN A 127 21.56 -12.33 18.64
C ASN A 127 20.56 -11.37 17.97
N LEU A 128 19.33 -11.29 18.51
CA LEU A 128 18.31 -10.36 18.04
C LEU A 128 18.76 -8.90 18.20
N GLU A 129 19.30 -8.54 19.36
CA GLU A 129 19.86 -7.21 19.63
C GLU A 129 20.98 -6.86 18.64
N GLN A 130 21.94 -7.77 18.44
CA GLN A 130 23.05 -7.57 17.51
C GLN A 130 22.56 -7.39 16.06
N GLN A 131 21.55 -8.14 15.64
CA GLN A 131 20.95 -8.00 14.32
C GLN A 131 20.28 -6.64 14.14
N LEU A 132 19.51 -6.19 15.13
CA LEU A 132 18.83 -4.89 15.09
C LEU A 132 19.84 -3.74 15.09
N ASP A 133 20.87 -3.78 15.94
CA ASP A 133 21.91 -2.75 15.98
C ASP A 133 22.66 -2.65 14.64
N THR A 134 23.00 -3.81 14.06
CA THR A 134 23.65 -3.88 12.74
C THR A 134 22.75 -3.33 11.64
N ALA A 135 21.46 -3.69 11.63
CA ALA A 135 20.50 -3.20 10.65
C ALA A 135 20.30 -1.68 10.76
N ILE A 136 20.17 -1.15 11.97
CA ILE A 136 20.00 0.29 12.22
C ILE A 136 21.24 1.07 11.76
N LYS A 137 22.45 0.57 12.04
CA LYS A 137 23.70 1.17 11.54
C LYS A 137 23.73 1.25 10.02
N HIS A 138 23.35 0.17 9.32
CA HIS A 138 23.25 0.16 7.86
C HIS A 138 22.20 1.15 7.34
N ILE A 139 21.01 1.18 7.93
CA ILE A 139 19.94 2.11 7.53
C ILE A 139 20.39 3.56 7.68
N ARG A 140 21.01 3.91 8.82
CA ARG A 140 21.55 5.26 9.07
C ARG A 140 22.64 5.62 8.07
N SER A 141 23.57 4.72 7.81
CA SER A 141 24.63 4.92 6.82
C SER A 141 24.05 5.18 5.43
N LYS A 142 23.11 4.35 4.98
CA LYS A 142 22.47 4.51 3.67
C LYS A 142 21.68 5.81 3.58
N LYS A 143 20.93 6.17 4.64
CA LYS A 143 20.20 7.45 4.71
C LYS A 143 21.17 8.64 4.60
N ASN A 144 22.26 8.62 5.35
CA ASN A 144 23.26 9.69 5.31
C ASN A 144 23.92 9.80 3.93
N HIS A 145 24.21 8.66 3.29
CA HIS A 145 24.77 8.62 1.95
C HIS A 145 23.82 9.27 0.92
N LEU A 146 22.53 8.89 0.94
CA LEU A 146 21.53 9.47 0.04
C LEU A 146 21.33 10.97 0.27
N ILE A 147 21.36 11.42 1.53
CA ILE A 147 21.30 12.85 1.86
C ILE A 147 22.52 13.58 1.30
N SER A 148 23.72 13.04 1.47
CA SER A 148 24.97 13.61 0.95
C SER A 148 24.96 13.69 -0.58
N GLU A 149 24.42 12.68 -1.25
CA GLU A 149 24.27 12.65 -2.71
C GLU A 149 23.32 13.77 -3.17
N SER A 150 22.15 13.88 -2.54
CA SER A 150 21.17 14.94 -2.83
C SER A 150 21.75 16.35 -2.60
N ILE A 151 22.48 16.58 -1.51
CA ILE A 151 23.15 17.85 -1.25
C ILE A 151 24.15 18.17 -2.37
N SER A 152 24.93 17.18 -2.81
CA SER A 152 25.93 17.35 -3.87
C SER A 152 25.28 17.71 -5.21
N GLU A 153 24.12 17.11 -5.52
CA GLU A 153 23.35 17.45 -6.72
C GLU A 153 22.79 18.87 -6.67
N LEU A 154 22.23 19.27 -5.52
CA LEU A 154 21.68 20.62 -5.34
C LEU A 154 22.77 21.68 -5.43
N GLN A 155 23.93 21.46 -4.82
CA GLN A 155 25.09 22.37 -4.92
C GLN A 155 25.58 22.52 -6.37
N ARG A 156 25.55 21.43 -7.16
CA ARG A 156 25.91 21.49 -8.58
C ARG A 156 24.92 22.34 -9.38
N LYS A 157 23.61 22.21 -9.10
CA LYS A 157 22.57 23.03 -9.72
C LYS A 157 22.68 24.51 -9.34
N GLU A 158 22.91 24.78 -8.07
CA GLU A 158 23.14 26.15 -7.56
C GLU A 158 24.31 26.82 -8.31
N LYS A 159 25.45 26.13 -8.41
CA LYS A 159 26.61 26.63 -9.14
C LYS A 159 26.32 26.90 -10.61
N ALA A 160 25.64 25.99 -11.31
CA ALA A 160 25.28 26.16 -12.71
C ALA A 160 24.35 27.37 -12.93
N ILE A 161 23.35 27.56 -12.05
CA ILE A 161 22.45 28.72 -12.10
C ILE A 161 23.23 30.01 -11.81
N GLN A 162 24.14 29.99 -10.84
CA GLN A 162 24.96 31.15 -10.51
C GLN A 162 25.88 31.56 -11.67
N GLU A 163 26.46 30.60 -12.38
CA GLU A 163 27.24 30.84 -13.61
C GLU A 163 26.36 31.43 -14.73
N GLN A 164 25.16 30.91 -14.95
CA GLN A 164 24.20 31.45 -15.92
C GLN A 164 23.79 32.89 -15.58
N ASN A 165 23.46 33.16 -14.32
CA ASN A 165 23.11 34.50 -13.84
C ASN A 165 24.27 35.48 -14.02
N ALA A 166 25.51 35.07 -13.76
CA ALA A 166 26.69 35.89 -13.99
C ALA A 166 26.89 36.21 -15.48
N MET A 167 26.65 35.26 -16.39
CA MET A 167 26.69 35.50 -17.83
C MET A 167 25.61 36.48 -18.28
N LEU A 168 24.37 36.31 -17.83
CA LEU A 168 23.26 37.21 -18.15
C LEU A 168 23.53 38.64 -17.64
N ALA A 169 24.05 38.79 -16.42
CA ALA A 169 24.42 40.09 -15.88
C ALA A 169 25.50 40.79 -16.72
N LYS A 170 26.47 40.05 -17.28
CA LYS A 170 27.45 40.61 -18.22
C LYS A 170 26.80 41.07 -19.52
N GLN A 171 25.91 40.26 -20.10
CA GLN A 171 25.19 40.61 -21.32
C GLN A 171 24.30 41.85 -21.15
N ILE A 172 23.64 42.00 -19.99
CA ILE A 172 22.86 43.20 -19.67
C ILE A 172 23.77 44.43 -19.67
N LYS A 173 24.91 44.37 -18.96
CA LYS A 173 25.88 45.48 -18.90
C LYS A 173 26.44 45.85 -20.29
N GLU A 174 26.70 44.87 -21.14
CA GLU A 174 27.14 45.11 -22.52
C GLU A 174 26.05 45.78 -23.35
N ARG A 175 24.80 45.30 -23.26
CA ARG A 175 23.66 45.91 -23.95
C ARG A 175 23.39 47.34 -23.49
N GLU A 176 23.45 47.62 -22.19
CA GLU A 176 23.33 48.96 -21.62
C GLU A 176 24.40 49.92 -22.16
N LYS A 177 25.66 49.47 -22.24
CA LYS A 177 26.75 50.25 -22.85
C LYS A 177 26.50 50.54 -24.33
N THR A 178 26.08 49.53 -25.10
CA THR A 178 25.76 49.73 -26.53
C THR A 178 24.55 50.64 -26.73
N GLY A 179 23.53 50.56 -25.86
CA GLY A 179 22.36 51.44 -25.88
C GLY A 179 22.72 52.88 -25.53
N ALA A 180 23.56 53.09 -24.51
CA ALA A 180 24.08 54.41 -24.15
C ALA A 180 24.93 55.03 -25.27
N GLN A 181 25.79 54.24 -25.93
CA GLN A 181 26.56 54.68 -27.10
C GLN A 181 25.66 55.01 -28.29
N ALA A 182 24.67 54.18 -28.61
CA ALA A 182 23.71 54.45 -29.69
C ALA A 182 22.90 55.73 -29.43
N GLN A 183 22.46 55.95 -28.20
CA GLN A 183 21.74 57.16 -27.80
C GLN A 183 22.62 58.41 -27.85
N GLN A 184 23.91 58.29 -27.50
CA GLN A 184 24.88 59.39 -27.59
C GLN A 184 25.26 59.72 -29.04
N SER A 185 25.40 58.71 -29.91
CA SER A 185 25.59 58.91 -31.36
C SER A 185 24.36 59.53 -32.03
N GLN A 186 23.15 59.17 -31.59
CA GLN A 186 21.90 59.78 -32.06
C GLN A 186 21.78 61.25 -31.62
N TRP A 187 22.14 61.57 -30.36
CA TRP A 187 22.22 62.95 -29.87
C TRP A 187 23.25 63.80 -30.64
N GLY A 188 24.41 63.22 -30.96
CA GLY A 188 25.45 63.89 -31.74
C GLY A 188 25.02 64.20 -33.18
N GLN A 189 24.29 63.31 -33.84
CA GLN A 189 23.72 63.56 -35.18
C GLN A 189 22.61 64.62 -35.15
N GLN A 190 21.77 64.65 -34.11
CA GLN A 190 20.71 65.64 -33.99
C GLN A 190 21.25 67.06 -33.73
N GLN A 191 22.37 67.17 -33.01
CA GLN A 191 23.04 68.45 -32.79
C GLN A 191 23.75 68.99 -34.05
N GLN A 192 24.14 68.10 -34.97
CA GLN A 192 24.75 68.48 -36.25
C GLN A 192 23.73 68.90 -37.32
N GLN A 193 22.43 68.58 -37.16
CA GLN A 193 21.34 69.07 -38.01
C GLN A 193 20.77 70.43 -37.58
N LEU A 194 21.09 70.93 -36.38
CA LEU A 194 20.59 72.21 -35.83
C LEU A 194 21.66 73.33 -35.82
N GLY A 195 22.72 73.20 -36.61
CA GLY A 195 23.78 74.20 -36.73
C GLY A 195 23.50 75.31 -37.75
N LEU A 196 22.60 76.23 -37.43
CA LEU A 196 22.57 77.58 -38.03
C LEU A 196 22.66 78.60 -36.90
N ASN A 197 23.77 79.35 -36.91
CA ASN A 197 24.08 80.39 -35.95
C ASN A 197 23.23 81.65 -36.20
N THR A 198 22.39 82.01 -35.23
CA THR A 198 22.08 83.42 -34.94
C THR A 198 21.76 83.57 -33.44
N PRO A 199 22.33 84.55 -32.71
CA PRO A 199 22.17 84.63 -31.26
C PRO A 199 21.08 85.64 -30.87
N THR A 200 20.17 85.28 -29.97
CA THR A 200 19.44 86.27 -29.16
C THR A 200 18.86 85.66 -27.88
N SER A 201 19.42 86.13 -26.76
CA SER A 201 18.79 86.57 -25.52
C SER A 201 17.56 85.87 -24.93
N PHE A 202 17.75 85.48 -23.66
CA PHE A 202 16.86 85.69 -22.50
C PHE A 202 15.39 85.23 -22.61
N LEU A 203 15.07 84.17 -21.85
CA LEU A 203 14.30 84.22 -20.60
C LEU A 203 13.90 82.78 -20.20
N LEU A 204 14.12 82.44 -18.93
CA LEU A 204 13.52 81.24 -18.33
C LEU A 204 11.99 81.34 -18.36
N PRO A 205 11.30 80.20 -18.47
CA PRO A 205 10.55 79.77 -17.29
C PRO A 205 10.67 78.25 -17.01
N GLN A 206 10.80 77.90 -15.73
CA GLN A 206 10.39 76.58 -15.20
C GLN A 206 8.84 76.48 -15.22
N PRO A 207 8.21 75.32 -14.92
CA PRO A 207 8.47 73.89 -15.21
C PRO A 207 7.17 73.25 -15.81
N PRO A 208 6.93 71.90 -15.86
CA PRO A 208 6.64 71.10 -14.65
C PRO A 208 7.26 69.69 -14.65
N HIS A 209 7.49 69.16 -13.45
CA HIS A 209 7.71 67.73 -13.22
C HIS A 209 6.46 66.93 -13.65
N PRO A 210 6.59 65.75 -14.28
CA PRO A 210 5.54 64.75 -14.22
C PRO A 210 5.68 63.97 -12.91
N CYS A 211 4.83 64.31 -11.95
CA CYS A 211 4.47 63.41 -10.85
C CYS A 211 3.50 62.37 -11.42
N LEU A 212 3.79 61.08 -11.28
CA LEU A 212 2.77 60.03 -11.35
C LEU A 212 2.93 59.04 -10.18
N ASN A 213 2.27 59.46 -9.10
CA ASN A 213 1.47 58.71 -8.12
C ASN A 213 1.42 57.17 -8.27
N ILE A 214 1.92 56.45 -7.26
CA ILE A 214 1.57 55.05 -7.00
C ILE A 214 0.73 55.04 -5.72
N GLY A 215 -0.58 54.78 -5.86
CA GLY A 215 -1.49 54.54 -4.74
C GLY A 215 -2.97 54.36 -5.14
N GLY A 216 -3.44 53.09 -5.14
CA GLY A 216 -4.84 52.59 -5.02
C GLY A 216 -5.80 52.88 -6.19
N THR A 217 -6.74 52.03 -6.64
CA THR A 217 -7.41 50.81 -6.16
C THR A 217 -8.17 50.14 -7.32
N TYR A 218 -8.20 48.80 -7.33
CA TYR A 218 -9.11 47.80 -7.95
C TYR A 218 -10.21 48.21 -8.96
N GLN A 219 -10.26 47.50 -10.11
CA GLN A 219 -11.42 46.65 -10.48
C GLN A 219 -11.07 45.60 -11.54
N GLU A 220 -11.61 44.39 -11.32
CA GLU A 220 -11.62 43.15 -12.11
C GLU A 220 -11.67 43.28 -13.64
N GLU A 221 -10.86 42.49 -14.34
CA GLU A 221 -11.34 41.50 -15.32
C GLU A 221 -10.25 40.46 -15.65
N ALA A 222 -10.71 39.22 -15.84
CA ALA A 222 -9.93 37.99 -15.85
C ALA A 222 -9.02 37.82 -17.08
N THR A 223 -7.85 37.20 -16.88
CA THR A 223 -7.40 35.99 -17.60
C THR A 223 -5.97 35.60 -17.19
N ASP A 224 -5.89 34.46 -16.49
CA ASP A 224 -4.91 33.38 -16.58
C ASP A 224 -3.37 33.59 -16.54
N GLN A 225 -2.77 32.71 -15.74
CA GLN A 225 -1.36 32.28 -15.68
C GLN A 225 -0.37 33.12 -14.85
N VAL A 226 -0.56 33.04 -13.53
CA VAL A 226 0.49 33.20 -12.53
C VAL A 226 1.39 31.95 -12.53
N ARG A 227 2.61 32.03 -13.07
CA ARG A 227 3.71 31.12 -12.68
C ARG A 227 4.28 31.59 -11.34
N ARG A 228 3.74 31.06 -10.25
CA ARG A 228 4.46 31.04 -8.96
C ARG A 228 5.33 29.79 -8.91
N ASN A 229 6.63 29.99 -8.81
CA ASN A 229 7.53 29.00 -8.24
C ASN A 229 7.30 29.01 -6.72
N GLU A 230 6.34 28.23 -6.24
CA GLU A 230 6.30 27.86 -4.83
C GLU A 230 7.17 26.61 -4.67
N LEU A 231 8.29 26.75 -3.95
CA LEU A 231 9.04 25.61 -3.44
C LEU A 231 8.19 24.99 -2.33
N ASP A 232 7.36 24.03 -2.72
CA ASP A 232 6.65 23.16 -1.80
C ASP A 232 7.69 22.30 -1.04
N LEU A 233 7.94 22.66 0.22
CA LEU A 233 8.74 21.90 1.17
C LEU A 233 7.89 20.91 1.99
N SER A 234 6.73 20.52 1.46
CA SER A 234 6.01 19.35 1.94
C SER A 234 6.77 18.08 1.53
N LEU A 235 7.62 17.59 2.42
CA LEU A 235 8.09 16.20 2.41
C LEU A 235 6.89 15.28 2.76
N GLU A 236 5.98 15.12 1.82
CA GLU A 236 5.03 14.00 1.82
C GLU A 236 5.84 12.69 1.70
N PRO A 237 5.61 11.70 2.59
CA PRO A 237 6.27 10.41 2.48
C PRO A 237 5.85 9.70 1.19
N ILE A 238 6.78 9.36 0.31
CA ILE A 238 6.53 8.60 -0.93
C ILE A 238 6.14 7.12 -0.65
N TYR A 239 5.76 6.77 0.58
CA TYR A 239 5.19 5.47 0.93
C TYR A 239 4.04 5.62 1.92
N THR A 240 2.89 6.07 1.40
CA THR A 240 1.60 5.82 2.05
C THR A 240 1.25 4.35 1.83
N CYS A 241 1.73 3.46 2.71
CA CYS A 241 1.21 2.11 2.79
C CYS A 241 -0.24 2.18 3.31
N HIS A 242 -1.20 2.30 2.40
CA HIS A 242 -2.58 1.94 2.68
C HIS A 242 -2.65 0.43 2.93
N LEU A 243 -2.53 0.02 4.19
CA LEU A 243 -3.12 -1.25 4.63
C LEU A 243 -4.53 -0.93 5.12
N GLY A 244 -5.49 -1.37 4.31
CA GLY A 244 -6.91 -1.20 4.56
C GLY A 244 -7.32 -1.75 5.93
N TYR A 245 -8.12 -0.94 6.62
CA TYR A 245 -9.05 -1.38 7.64
C TYR A 245 -9.89 -2.54 7.09
N PHE A 246 -9.65 -3.75 7.59
CA PHE A 246 -10.68 -4.78 7.66
C PHE A 246 -11.17 -4.86 9.11
N ALA A 247 -12.48 -4.89 9.24
CA ALA A 247 -13.26 -4.74 10.46
C ALA A 247 -12.98 -5.78 11.55
N ALA A 248 -13.11 -5.33 12.80
CA ALA A 248 -13.90 -5.95 13.85
C ALA A 248 -14.46 -4.84 14.75
#